data_AF-A0A7T3R1C0-F1
#
_entry.id   AF-A0A7T3R1C0-F1
#
_cell.length_a   1.000
_cell.length_b   1.000
_cell.length_c   1.000
_cell.angle_alpha   90.00
_cell.angle_beta   90.00
_cell.angle_gamma   90.00
#
_symmetry.space_group_name_H-M   'P 1'
#
loop_
_entity.id
_entity.type
_entity.pdbx_description
1 polymer ?
#
loop_
_entity_poly.entity_id
_entity_poly.type
_entity_poly.pdbx_seq_one_letter_code
_entity_poly.pdbx_strand_id
1 'polypeptide(L)'
;FALCLYQLVLSSTSMSNARRYKMFAQFMAIGSQYFYLCICSETLDDCNTKIERAIGNSGWYTCSAQIRRDLCMILRRVQRPNHLRFYQGMIVISLIYFLRVIKISYSMVNFMRMKGAA
;
A
#
# COMPACT_ATOMS: atom_id res chain seq x y z
N PHE A 1 6.50 -10.86 -2.12
CA PHE A 1 7.75 -10.08 -2.34
C PHE A 1 8.99 -10.84 -1.86
N ALA A 2 9.07 -11.27 -0.59
CA ALA A 2 10.22 -12.00 -0.04
C ALA A 2 10.59 -13.29 -0.79
N LEU A 3 9.61 -14.11 -1.17
CA LEU A 3 9.85 -15.32 -1.98
C LEU A 3 10.38 -14.99 -3.38
N CYS A 4 9.89 -13.94 -4.02
CA CYS A 4 10.37 -13.50 -5.33
C CYS A 4 11.81 -12.98 -5.26
N LEU A 5 12.14 -12.21 -4.21
CA LEU A 5 13.52 -11.79 -3.94
C LEU A 5 14.44 -12.99 -3.70
N TYR A 6 14.00 -13.96 -2.89
CA TYR A 6 14.76 -15.17 -2.63
C TYR A 6 15.01 -15.97 -3.92
N GLN A 7 13.98 -16.18 -4.74
CA GLN A 7 14.12 -16.87 -6.01
C GLN A 7 15.03 -16.12 -6.99
N LEU A 8 14.98 -14.78 -7.02
CA LEU A 8 15.89 -13.95 -7.82
C LEU A 8 17.36 -14.15 -7.40
N VAL A 9 17.61 -14.16 -6.10
CA VAL A 9 18.96 -14.32 -5.52
C VAL A 9 19.51 -15.73 -5.79
N LEU A 10 18.70 -16.78 -5.58
CA LEU A 10 19.12 -18.17 -5.75
C LEU A 10 19.34 -18.55 -7.23
N SER A 11 18.55 -17.98 -8.15
CA SER A 11 18.61 -18.31 -9.58
C SER A 11 19.75 -17.62 -10.35
N SER A 12 20.50 -16.72 -9.70
CA SER A 12 21.63 -16.01 -10.30
C SER A 12 22.77 -16.92 -10.77
N THR A 13 22.83 -18.17 -10.31
CA THR A 13 24.00 -19.05 -10.45
C THR A 13 23.84 -20.20 -11.45
N SER A 14 22.63 -20.58 -11.92
CA SER A 14 22.45 -21.88 -12.61
C SER A 14 21.30 -22.00 -13.63
N MET A 15 20.57 -20.94 -14.01
CA MET A 15 19.32 -21.09 -14.78
C MET A 15 19.37 -20.53 -16.22
N SER A 16 18.65 -21.19 -17.14
CA SER A 16 18.45 -20.76 -18.54
C SER A 16 17.92 -19.32 -18.66
N ASN A 17 18.41 -18.59 -19.68
CA ASN A 17 18.11 -17.17 -19.94
C ASN A 17 16.60 -16.85 -19.93
N ALA A 18 15.76 -17.73 -20.48
CA ALA A 18 14.31 -17.55 -20.53
C ALA A 18 13.65 -17.57 -19.14
N ARG A 19 14.14 -18.44 -18.24
CA ARG A 19 13.62 -18.52 -16.86
C ARG A 19 14.05 -17.31 -16.05
N ARG A 20 15.29 -16.82 -16.23
CA ARG A 20 15.77 -15.59 -15.59
C ARG A 20 14.89 -14.39 -15.95
N TYR A 21 14.57 -14.20 -17.24
CA TYR A 21 13.71 -13.11 -17.70
C TYR A 21 12.32 -13.14 -17.05
N LYS A 22 11.66 -14.31 -17.01
CA LYS A 22 10.35 -14.47 -16.38
C LYS A 22 10.36 -14.06 -14.90
N MET A 23 11.40 -14.43 -14.15
CA MET A 23 11.52 -14.12 -12.72
C MET A 23 11.72 -12.62 -12.47
N PHE A 24 12.57 -11.96 -13.27
CA PHE A 24 12.72 -10.50 -13.21
C PHE A 24 11.42 -9.77 -13.56
N ALA A 25 10.73 -10.21 -14.62
CA ALA A 25 9.45 -9.63 -15.01
C ALA A 25 8.41 -9.77 -13.88
N GLN A 26 8.36 -10.93 -13.21
CA GLN A 26 7.46 -11.16 -12.09
C GLN A 26 7.78 -10.28 -10.87
N PHE A 27 9.07 -10.10 -10.55
CA PHE A 27 9.48 -9.21 -9.46
C PHE A 27 9.07 -7.76 -9.74
N MET A 28 9.31 -7.27 -10.96
CA MET A 28 8.92 -5.92 -11.38
C MET A 28 7.40 -5.72 -11.38
N ALA A 29 6.64 -6.71 -11.87
CA ALA A 29 5.18 -6.65 -11.90
C ALA A 29 4.58 -6.59 -10.49
N ILE A 30 5.09 -7.41 -9.56
CA ILE A 30 4.62 -7.36 -8.17
C ILE A 30 5.02 -6.03 -7.53
N GLY A 31 6.25 -5.57 -7.73
CA GLY A 31 6.72 -4.27 -7.23
C GLY A 31 5.84 -3.10 -7.70
N SER A 32 5.51 -3.06 -8.98
CA SER A 32 4.64 -2.01 -9.55
C SER A 32 3.23 -2.08 -8.99
N GLN A 33 2.62 -3.26 -8.87
CA GLN A 33 1.30 -3.43 -8.27
C GLN A 33 1.23 -2.88 -6.84
N TYR A 34 2.22 -3.20 -6.00
CA TYR A 34 2.29 -2.66 -4.64
C TYR A 34 2.44 -1.14 -4.63
N PHE A 35 3.25 -0.59 -5.53
CA PHE A 35 3.45 0.85 -5.64
C PHE A 35 2.16 1.58 -6.06
N TYR A 36 1.47 1.09 -7.08
CA TYR A 36 0.17 1.63 -7.50
C TYR A 36 -0.85 1.59 -6.36
N LEU A 37 -0.89 0.50 -5.61
CA LEU A 37 -1.83 0.37 -4.50
C LEU A 37 -1.53 1.37 -3.37
N CYS A 38 -0.26 1.66 -3.10
CA CYS A 38 0.14 2.70 -2.16
C CYS A 38 -0.30 4.10 -2.63
N ILE A 39 -0.07 4.43 -3.90
CA ILE A 39 -0.53 5.70 -4.50
C ILE A 39 -2.05 5.84 -4.41
N CYS A 40 -2.80 4.78 -4.71
CA CYS A 40 -4.25 4.80 -4.57
C CYS A 40 -4.68 5.07 -3.13
N SER A 41 -4.00 4.48 -2.13
CA SER A 41 -4.31 4.76 -0.72
C SER A 41 -4.06 6.22 -0.36
N GLU A 42 -2.91 6.78 -0.74
CA GLU A 42 -2.60 8.19 -0.46
C GLU A 42 -3.56 9.15 -1.17
N THR A 43 -3.93 8.84 -2.42
CA THR A 43 -4.91 9.63 -3.18
C THR A 43 -6.28 9.62 -2.52
N LEU A 44 -6.71 8.48 -1.98
CA LEU A 44 -7.97 8.37 -1.24
C LEU A 44 -7.96 9.25 0.01
N ASP A 45 -6.86 9.27 0.76
CA ASP A 45 -6.73 10.12 1.95
C ASP A 45 -6.72 11.62 1.62
N ASP A 46 -6.05 12.01 0.53
CA ASP A 46 -6.03 13.39 0.04
C ASP A 46 -7.43 13.84 -0.42
N CYS A 47 -8.15 12.98 -1.14
CA CYS A 47 -9.55 13.23 -1.52
C CYS A 47 -10.45 13.38 -0.28
N ASN A 48 -10.26 12.55 0.74
CA ASN A 48 -11.01 12.62 2.00
C ASN A 48 -10.76 14.00 2.67
N THR A 49 -9.50 14.41 2.77
CA THR A 49 -9.10 15.71 3.34
C THR A 49 -9.70 16.88 2.55
N LYS A 50 -9.74 16.77 1.21
CA LYS A 50 -10.38 17.79 0.35
C LYS A 50 -11.88 17.87 0.59
N ILE A 51 -12.57 16.74 0.76
CA ILE A 51 -14.00 16.72 1.08
C ILE A 51 -14.26 17.39 2.44
N GLU A 52 -13.44 17.10 3.46
CA GLU A 52 -13.57 17.76 4.77
C GLU A 52 -13.46 19.28 4.65
N ARG A 53 -12.44 19.78 3.94
CA ARG A 53 -12.24 21.22 3.70
C ARG A 53 -13.39 21.83 2.90
N ALA A 54 -13.88 21.13 1.88
CA ALA A 54 -15.00 21.59 1.07
C ALA A 54 -16.29 21.72 1.89
N ILE A 55 -16.58 20.76 2.78
CA ILE A 55 -17.73 20.81 3.69
C ILE A 55 -17.55 21.95 4.72
N GLY A 56 -16.33 22.15 5.24
CA GLY A 56 -16.03 23.27 6.14
C GLY A 56 -16.30 24.63 5.48
N ASN A 57 -15.93 24.78 4.22
CA ASN A 57 -16.08 26.03 3.45
C ASN A 57 -17.45 26.22 2.79
N SER A 58 -18.29 25.19 2.72
CA SER A 58 -19.60 25.26 2.03
C SER A 58 -20.68 25.99 2.83
N GLY A 59 -20.37 26.46 4.04
CA GLY A 59 -21.36 27.12 4.90
C GLY A 59 -22.47 26.17 5.35
N TRP A 60 -22.16 24.89 5.60
CA TRP A 60 -23.11 23.81 5.93
C TRP A 60 -24.16 24.15 7.01
N TYR A 61 -23.88 25.14 7.86
CA TYR A 61 -24.79 25.69 8.87
C TYR A 61 -26.02 26.38 8.27
N THR A 62 -25.93 26.94 7.05
CA THR A 62 -27.02 27.66 6.37
C THR A 62 -27.86 26.77 5.45
N CYS A 63 -27.45 25.51 5.24
CA CYS A 63 -28.17 24.56 4.41
C CYS A 63 -29.46 24.03 5.09
N SER A 64 -30.36 23.46 4.30
CA SER A 64 -31.58 22.83 4.81
C SER A 64 -31.27 21.66 5.77
N ALA A 65 -32.18 21.37 6.70
CA ALA A 65 -31.98 20.35 7.73
C ALA A 65 -31.69 18.95 7.16
N GLN A 66 -32.21 18.65 5.98
CA GLN A 66 -31.96 17.40 5.26
C GLN A 66 -30.52 17.33 4.75
N ILE A 67 -30.08 18.36 4.01
CA ILE A 67 -28.72 18.46 3.47
C ILE A 67 -27.69 18.48 4.61
N ARG A 68 -28.01 19.15 5.72
CA ARG A 68 -27.15 19.20 6.91
C ARG A 68 -26.94 17.81 7.53
N ARG A 69 -27.99 16.98 7.61
CA ARG A 69 -27.88 15.60 8.11
C ARG A 69 -26.97 14.75 7.22
N ASP A 70 -27.16 14.85 5.91
CA ASP A 70 -26.34 14.10 4.95
C ASP A 70 -24.88 14.55 4.98
N LEU A 71 -24.62 15.86 5.04
CA LEU A 71 -23.28 16.42 5.21
C LEU A 71 -22.63 15.98 6.53
N CYS A 72 -23.36 15.97 7.65
CA CYS A 72 -22.83 15.47 8.92
C CYS A 72 -22.47 13.97 8.85
N MET A 73 -23.28 13.16 8.15
CA MET A 73 -22.98 11.74 7.95
C MET A 73 -21.71 11.54 7.11
N ILE A 74 -21.55 12.33 6.04
CA ILE A 74 -20.35 12.32 5.21
C ILE A 74 -19.14 12.79 6.01
N LEU A 75 -19.23 13.94 6.70
CA LEU A 75 -18.15 14.50 7.52
C LEU A 75 -17.68 13.50 8.58
N ARG A 76 -18.62 12.82 9.25
CA ARG A 76 -18.30 11.80 10.26
C ARG A 76 -17.58 10.57 9.68
N ARG A 77 -17.81 10.24 8.41
CA ARG A 77 -17.06 9.19 7.70
C ARG A 77 -15.69 9.67 7.25
N VAL A 78 -15.62 10.90 6.75
CA VAL A 78 -14.41 11.54 6.20
C VAL A 78 -13.39 11.87 7.30
N GLN A 79 -13.84 12.26 8.49
CA GLN A 79 -12.98 12.53 9.65
C GLN A 79 -12.26 11.29 10.19
N ARG A 80 -12.69 10.08 9.81
CA ARG A 80 -11.92 8.87 10.12
C ARG A 80 -10.84 8.70 9.07
N PRO A 81 -9.56 8.56 9.46
CA PRO A 81 -8.47 8.34 8.52
C PRO A 81 -8.72 7.02 7.78
N ASN A 82 -9.18 7.16 6.54
CA ASN A 82 -9.62 6.09 5.67
C ASN A 82 -8.46 5.61 4.81
N HIS A 83 -7.32 5.39 5.46
CA HIS A 83 -6.25 4.60 4.87
C HIS A 83 -6.84 3.26 4.42
N LEU A 84 -6.40 2.73 3.27
CA LEU A 84 -6.73 1.37 2.87
C LEU A 84 -6.20 0.42 3.95
N ARG A 85 -7.13 -0.04 4.78
CA ARG A 85 -6.88 -0.84 5.98
C ARG A 85 -7.09 -2.30 5.61
N PHE A 86 -6.00 -3.05 5.47
CA PHE A 86 -6.07 -4.50 5.35
C PHE A 86 -6.09 -5.14 6.75
N TYR A 87 -6.68 -6.34 6.84
CA TYR A 87 -6.77 -7.11 8.09
C TYR A 87 -7.49 -6.35 9.23
N GLN A 88 -8.76 -5.97 9.00
CA GLN A 88 -9.60 -5.25 9.98
C GLN A 88 -8.94 -3.98 10.57
N GLY A 89 -8.02 -3.34 9.85
CA GLY A 89 -7.37 -2.11 10.31
C GLY A 89 -6.02 -2.25 10.99
N MET A 90 -5.43 -3.46 11.02
CA MET A 90 -4.07 -3.66 11.53
C MET A 90 -2.99 -3.12 10.59
N ILE A 91 -3.26 -3.09 9.28
CA ILE A 91 -2.26 -2.70 8.27
C ILE A 91 -2.77 -1.47 7.53
N VAL A 92 -2.15 -0.33 7.82
CA VAL A 92 -2.28 0.90 7.01
C VAL A 92 -1.37 0.74 5.80
N ILE A 93 -1.97 0.67 4.62
CA ILE A 93 -1.20 0.61 3.37
C ILE A 93 -0.67 2.01 3.06
N SER A 94 0.59 2.21 3.37
CA SER A 94 1.36 3.42 3.11
C SER A 94 2.72 3.02 2.53
N LEU A 95 3.40 3.96 1.89
CA LEU A 95 4.78 3.79 1.43
C LEU A 95 5.72 3.32 2.56
N ILE A 96 5.45 3.72 3.80
CA ILE A 96 6.18 3.26 5.00
C ILE A 96 5.98 1.75 5.22
N TYR A 97 4.76 1.25 5.01
CA TYR A 97 4.47 -0.18 5.11
C TYR A 97 5.16 -0.97 3.99
N PHE A 98 5.16 -0.44 2.76
CA PHE A 98 5.92 -1.02 1.65
C PHE A 98 7.42 -1.15 1.97
N LEU A 99 8.04 -0.10 2.51
CA LEU A 99 9.44 -0.14 2.94
C LEU A 99 9.68 -1.17 4.06
N ARG A 100 8.75 -1.33 5.01
CA ARG A 100 8.83 -2.40 6.02
C ARG A 100 8.79 -3.78 5.38
N VAL A 101 7.90 -4.00 4.41
CA VAL A 101 7.81 -5.27 3.67
C VAL A 101 9.11 -5.56 2.93
N ILE A 102 9.74 -4.56 2.29
CA ILE A 102 11.06 -4.71 1.66
C ILE A 102 12.13 -5.08 2.70
N LYS A 103 12.20 -4.36 3.83
CA LYS A 103 13.19 -4.64 4.89
C LYS A 103 13.06 -6.05 5.45
N ILE A 104 11.83 -6.49 5.76
CA ILE A 104 11.57 -7.85 6.24
C ILE A 104 11.97 -8.87 5.19
N SER A 105 11.61 -8.62 3.92
CA SER A 105 11.98 -9.49 2.81
C SER A 105 13.49 -9.65 2.66
N TYR A 106 14.23 -8.54 2.76
CA TYR A 106 15.70 -8.55 2.70
C TYR A 106 16.32 -9.27 3.90
N SER A 107 15.83 -9.00 5.12
CA SER A 107 16.27 -9.68 6.34
C SER A 107 16.06 -11.19 6.26
N MET A 108 14.91 -11.62 5.73
CA MET A 108 14.60 -13.04 5.52
C MET A 108 15.55 -13.68 4.51
N VAL A 109 15.83 -13.01 3.41
CA VAL A 109 16.78 -13.51 2.40
C VAL A 109 18.18 -13.63 2.99
N ASN A 110 18.66 -12.63 3.74
CA ASN A 110 19.96 -12.70 4.40
C ASN A 110 20.04 -13.85 5.42
N PHE A 111 19.00 -14.03 6.24
CA PHE A 111 18.93 -15.15 7.18
C PHE A 111 19.02 -16.51 6.46
N MET A 112 18.25 -16.68 5.38
CA MET A 112 18.29 -17.91 4.58
C MET A 112 19.66 -18.13 3.92
N ARG A 113 20.33 -17.06 3.46
CA ARG A 113 21.69 -17.15 2.90
C ARG A 113 22.72 -17.58 3.95
N MET A 114 22.65 -17.03 5.17
CA MET A 114 23.56 -17.42 6.26
C MET A 114 23.41 -18.91 6.60
N LYS A 115 22.17 -19.41 6.67
CA LYS A 115 21.91 -20.83 6.95
C LYS A 115 22.30 -21.76 5.80
N GLY A 116 22.33 -21.28 4.56
CA GLY A 116 22.79 -22.06 3.41
C GLY A 116 24.32 -22.09 3.23
N ALA A 117 25.07 -21.30 4.00
CA ALA A 117 26.54 -21.23 3.97
C ALA A 117 27.21 -21.94 5.17
N ALA A 118 26.42 -22.49 6.09
CA ALA A 118 26.83 -23.33 7.22
C ALA A 118 26.44 -24.78 6.93
#